data_AF-A0A9P7J6N2-F1
#
_entry.id   AF-A0A9P7J6N2-F1
#
_cell.length_a   1.000
_cell.length_b   1.000
_cell.length_c   1.000
_cell.angle_alpha   90.00
_cell.angle_beta   90.00
_cell.angle_gamma   90.00
#
_symmetry.space_group_name_H-M   'P 1'
#
loop_
_entity.id
_entity.type
_entity.pdbx_description
1 polymer ?
#
loop_
_entity_poly.entity_id
_entity_poly.type
_entity_poly.pdbx_seq_one_letter_code
_entity_poly.pdbx_strand_id
1 'polypeptide(L)'
;DAYDGLQNFIPKLQDHILYRLKKLDISYCDHIFTDKECNMVIIPNNTLYSVQTMQVHYTTYDMRCKYNTINPKTHADVMVLSGES
;
A
#
# COMPACT_ATOMS: atom_id res chain seq x y z
N ASP A 1 10.78 -10.92 -21.47
CA ASP A 1 10.97 -9.69 -20.67
C ASP A 1 10.12 -9.79 -19.43
N ALA A 2 10.70 -10.30 -18.34
CA ALA A 2 9.94 -10.81 -17.19
C ALA A 2 10.37 -10.09 -15.91
N TYR A 3 9.37 -9.61 -15.16
CA TYR A 3 9.44 -9.22 -13.74
C TYR A 3 10.34 -8.02 -13.36
N ASP A 4 9.92 -6.81 -13.74
CA ASP A 4 10.39 -5.56 -13.11
C ASP A 4 9.50 -5.15 -11.91
N GLY A 5 8.21 -5.52 -11.91
CA GLY A 5 7.25 -5.11 -10.87
C GLY A 5 7.50 -5.64 -9.46
N LEU A 6 8.30 -6.70 -9.32
CA LEU A 6 8.68 -7.26 -8.01
C LEU A 6 10.10 -6.83 -7.58
N GLN A 7 10.89 -6.25 -8.48
CA GLN A 7 12.19 -5.71 -8.13
C GLN A 7 11.96 -4.55 -7.15
N ASN A 8 12.67 -4.62 -6.03
CA ASN A 8 12.59 -3.64 -4.95
C ASN A 8 11.22 -3.57 -4.24
N PHE A 9 10.39 -4.62 -4.29
CA PHE A 9 9.13 -4.64 -3.54
C PHE A 9 9.34 -4.42 -2.04
N ILE A 10 10.27 -5.16 -1.42
CA ILE A 10 10.54 -5.03 0.03
C ILE A 10 11.06 -3.64 0.39
N PRO A 11 12.08 -3.07 -0.29
CA PRO A 11 12.47 -1.67 -0.08
C PRO A 11 11.31 -0.68 -0.22
N LYS A 12 10.52 -0.76 -1.29
CA LYS A 12 9.35 0.12 -1.50
C LYS A 12 8.30 -0.03 -0.39
N LEU A 13 8.12 -1.25 0.13
CA LEU A 13 7.22 -1.50 1.25
C LEU A 13 7.74 -0.86 2.54
N GLN A 14 9.04 -0.97 2.83
CA GLN A 14 9.65 -0.33 3.99
C GLN A 14 9.51 1.19 3.94
N ASP A 15 9.78 1.79 2.78
CA ASP A 15 9.58 3.23 2.56
C ASP A 15 8.13 3.63 2.82
N HIS A 16 7.17 2.90 2.23
CA HIS A 16 5.75 3.17 2.43
C HIS A 16 5.35 3.09 3.91
N ILE A 17 5.82 2.08 4.65
CA ILE A 17 5.57 1.93 6.08
C ILE A 17 6.17 3.11 6.85
N LEU A 18 7.39 3.54 6.54
CA LEU A 18 8.04 4.69 7.18
C LEU A 18 7.26 5.98 6.96
N TYR A 19 6.80 6.26 5.74
CA TYR A 19 5.94 7.41 5.46
C TYR A 19 4.72 7.44 6.38
N ARG A 20 4.04 6.29 6.54
CA ARG A 20 2.86 6.16 7.39
C ARG A 20 3.18 6.32 8.87
N LEU A 21 4.26 5.71 9.36
CA LEU A 21 4.70 5.81 10.76
C LEU A 21 5.13 7.24 11.12
N LYS A 22 5.83 7.93 10.21
CA LYS A 22 6.29 9.31 10.40
C LYS A 22 5.20 10.36 10.09
N LYS A 23 4.02 9.94 9.62
CA LYS A 23 2.91 10.81 9.19
C LYS A 23 3.33 11.85 8.14
N LEU A 24 4.20 11.44 7.23
CA LEU A 24 4.62 12.25 6.10
C LEU A 24 3.58 12.15 4.97
N ASP A 25 3.40 13.23 4.22
CA ASP A 25 2.54 13.21 3.03
C ASP A 25 3.23 12.42 1.93
N ILE A 26 2.59 11.35 1.46
CA ILE A 26 3.12 10.48 0.39
C ILE A 26 2.96 11.14 -0.99
N SER A 27 2.03 12.07 -1.14
CA SER A 27 1.57 12.60 -2.42
C SER A 27 2.60 13.50 -3.12
N TYR A 28 3.48 14.14 -2.34
CA TYR A 28 4.39 15.19 -2.82
C TYR A 28 5.81 15.08 -2.24
N CYS A 29 6.23 13.89 -1.81
CA CYS A 29 7.49 13.76 -1.09
C CYS A 29 8.56 13.03 -1.91
N ASP A 30 9.57 13.78 -2.32
CA ASP A 30 10.83 13.24 -2.88
C ASP A 30 11.75 12.70 -1.77
N HIS A 31 11.21 12.36 -0.59
CA HIS A 31 12.03 11.95 0.52
C HIS A 31 12.54 10.52 0.29
N ILE A 32 13.86 10.40 0.22
CA ILE A 32 14.57 9.14 0.10
C ILE A 32 15.03 8.76 1.50
N PHE A 33 14.49 7.67 2.03
CA PHE A 33 14.95 7.14 3.31
C PHE A 33 16.34 6.53 3.18
N THR A 34 17.15 6.71 4.21
CA THR A 34 18.46 6.05 4.30
C THR A 34 18.31 4.58 4.68
N ASP A 35 19.28 3.74 4.32
CA ASP A 35 19.29 2.32 4.74
C ASP A 35 19.11 2.15 6.26
N LYS A 36 19.68 3.07 7.04
CA LYS A 36 19.54 3.06 8.51
C LYS A 36 18.10 3.25 8.97
N GLU A 37 17.34 4.09 8.26
CA GLU A 37 15.92 4.32 8.56
C GLU A 37 15.06 3.14 8.10
N CYS A 38 15.31 2.58 6.92
CA CYS A 38 14.61 1.40 6.42
C CYS A 38 14.83 0.19 7.35
N ASN A 39 16.03 0.04 7.90
CA ASN A 39 16.35 -0.97 8.91
C ASN A 39 15.63 -0.78 10.26
N MET A 40 14.97 0.36 10.51
CA MET A 40 14.09 0.54 11.68
C MET A 40 12.72 -0.12 11.47
N VAL A 41 12.33 -0.43 10.23
CA VAL A 41 11.10 -1.18 9.94
C VAL A 41 11.36 -2.67 10.11
N ILE A 42 10.88 -3.20 11.22
CA ILE A 42 11.00 -4.62 11.54
C ILE A 42 9.76 -5.35 11.05
N ILE A 43 9.93 -6.27 10.10
CA ILE A 43 8.90 -7.24 9.70
C ILE A 43 9.14 -8.51 10.51
N PRO A 44 8.28 -8.84 11.49
CA PRO A 44 8.48 -10.02 12.33
C PRO A 44 8.60 -11.30 11.50
N ASN A 45 9.60 -12.12 11.81
CA ASN A 45 9.92 -13.37 11.13
C ASN A 45 10.14 -13.22 9.60
N ASN A 46 10.40 -12.00 9.12
CA ASN A 46 10.49 -11.69 7.68
C ASN A 46 9.31 -12.28 6.87
N THR A 47 8.12 -12.32 7.48
CA THR A 47 6.95 -13.03 6.92
C THR A 47 5.86 -12.02 6.55
N LEU A 48 5.41 -12.08 5.31
CA LEU A 48 4.24 -11.35 4.82
C LEU A 48 3.11 -12.34 4.54
N TYR A 49 1.92 -12.04 5.07
CA TYR A 49 0.74 -12.88 4.89
C TYR A 49 -0.09 -12.40 3.71
N SER A 50 -0.37 -13.31 2.78
CA SER A 50 -1.33 -13.05 1.71
C SER A 50 -2.76 -13.23 2.25
N VAL A 51 -3.59 -12.21 2.12
CA VAL A 51 -5.02 -12.27 2.45
C VAL A 51 -5.82 -12.79 1.27
N GLN A 52 -6.84 -13.61 1.52
CA GLN A 52 -7.70 -14.12 0.45
C GLN A 52 -8.66 -13.07 -0.10
N THR A 53 -9.19 -12.23 0.77
CA THR A 53 -10.10 -11.13 0.45
C THR A 53 -9.91 -9.99 1.45
N MET A 54 -10.10 -8.75 1.01
CA MET A 54 -10.10 -7.55 1.86
C MET A 54 -11.40 -6.79 1.62
N GLN A 55 -12.05 -6.31 2.68
CA GLN A 55 -13.24 -5.45 2.58
C GLN A 55 -12.90 -4.04 3.02
N VAL A 56 -13.15 -3.07 2.14
CA VAL A 56 -13.00 -1.64 2.44
C VAL A 56 -14.39 -1.07 2.67
N HIS A 57 -14.69 -0.72 3.91
CA HIS A 57 -15.94 -0.07 4.28
C HIS A 57 -15.85 1.43 4.06
N TYR A 58 -16.90 2.03 3.50
CA TYR A 58 -16.99 3.46 3.28
C TYR A 58 -18.44 3.94 3.41
N THR A 59 -18.60 5.19 3.79
CA THR A 59 -19.92 5.82 3.92
C THR A 59 -20.24 6.56 2.63
N THR A 60 -21.38 6.26 2.01
CA THR A 60 -21.89 7.03 0.89
C THR A 60 -22.55 8.32 1.37
N TYR A 61 -22.69 9.31 0.49
CA TYR A 61 -23.26 10.63 0.83
C TYR A 61 -24.65 10.56 1.47
N ASP A 62 -25.45 9.52 1.18
CA ASP A 62 -26.75 9.25 1.81
C ASP A 62 -26.63 8.61 3.21
N MET A 63 -25.47 8.70 3.85
CA MET A 63 -25.13 8.12 5.16
C MET A 63 -25.25 6.60 5.24
N ARG A 64 -25.31 5.89 4.10
CA ARG A 64 -25.29 4.43 4.08
C ARG A 64 -23.86 3.90 4.19
N CYS A 65 -23.69 2.82 4.94
CA CYS A 65 -22.44 2.07 4.96
C CYS A 65 -22.43 1.08 3.80
N LYS A 66 -21.45 1.21 2.90
CA LYS A 66 -21.17 0.24 1.83
C LYS A 66 -19.77 -0.33 2.02
N TYR A 67 -19.49 -1.38 1.26
CA TYR A 67 -18.17 -1.99 1.23
C TYR A 67 -17.79 -2.40 -0.19
N ASN A 68 -16.50 -2.28 -0.51
CA ASN A 68 -15.90 -2.89 -1.68
C ASN A 68 -15.10 -4.11 -1.24
N THR A 69 -15.22 -5.21 -1.99
CA THR A 69 -14.40 -6.41 -1.74
C THR A 69 -13.28 -6.46 -2.76
N ILE A 70 -12.04 -6.51 -2.29
CA ILE A 70 -10.84 -6.71 -3.09
C ILE A 70 -10.45 -8.18 -2.97
N ASN A 71 -10.33 -8.86 -4.11
CA ASN A 71 -9.91 -10.25 -4.16
C ASN A 71 -8.65 -10.35 -5.03
N PRO A 72 -7.46 -10.53 -4.41
CA PRO A 72 -6.19 -10.62 -5.13
C PRO A 72 -6.13 -11.76 -6.15
N LYS A 73 -7.02 -12.77 -6.08
CA LYS A 73 -7.03 -13.92 -7.00
C LYS A 73 -7.86 -13.68 -8.26
N THR A 74 -8.96 -12.93 -8.17
CA THR A 74 -9.94 -12.81 -9.27
C THR A 74 -10.11 -11.38 -9.78
N HIS A 75 -9.86 -10.38 -8.93
CA HIS A 75 -9.96 -8.96 -9.26
C HIS A 75 -8.87 -8.21 -8.48
N ALA A 76 -7.62 -8.43 -8.90
CA ALA A 76 -6.44 -7.88 -8.21
C ALA A 76 -6.24 -6.38 -8.46
N ASP A 77 -6.76 -5.87 -9.57
CA ASP A 77 -6.65 -4.46 -9.94
C ASP A 77 -7.61 -3.60 -9.12
N VAL A 78 -7.10 -2.46 -8.62
CA VAL A 78 -7.89 -1.47 -7.90
C VAL A 78 -8.07 -0.25 -8.79
N MET A 79 -9.31 0.05 -9.17
CA MET A 79 -9.64 1.27 -9.90
C MET A 79 -9.62 2.46 -8.95
N VAL A 80 -8.87 3.49 -9.32
CA VAL A 80 -8.81 4.78 -8.62
C VAL A 80 -9.30 5.86 -9.58
N LEU A 81 -9.91 6.92 -9.06
CA LEU A 81 -10.25 8.08 -9.87
C LEU A 81 -8.96 8.63 -10.53
N SER A 82 -9.01 8.90 -11.83
CA SER A 82 -7.94 9.65 -12.48
C SER A 82 -7.86 11.02 -11.81
N GLY A 83 -6.71 11.35 -11.24
CA GLY A 83 -6.48 12.69 -10.68
C GLY A 83 -6.76 13.76 -11.73
N GLU A 84 -7.30 14.89 -11.30
CA GLU A 84 -7.45 16.07 -12.16
C GLU A 84 -6.04 16.59 -12.50
N SER A 85 -5.74 16.68 -13.79
CA SER A 85 -4.49 17.26 -14.30
C SER A 85 -4.48 18.78 -14.18
#